data_AF-A0A8H7NLA7-F1
#
_entry.id   AF-A0A8H7NLA7-F1
#
_cell.length_a   1.000
_cell.length_b   1.000
_cell.length_c   1.000
_cell.angle_alpha   90.00
_cell.angle_beta   90.00
_cell.angle_gamma   90.00
#
_symmetry.space_group_name_H-M   'P 1'
#
loop_
_entity.id
_entity.type
_entity.pdbx_description
1 polymer ?
#
loop_
_entity_poly.entity_id
_entity_poly.type
_entity_poly.pdbx_seq_one_letter_code
_entity_poly.pdbx_strand_id
1 'polypeptide(L)'
;MSLSESFITVTTSANYVRVFTLFGIPYRVYRPKSSPTVTCASWRDYVLTIGNGAVGPDGITRLQYTIENVKRDEVIQNEDTVALPEGATLQSVFFSDNGEPCIYDSTGTLLTLLHWRQPSRAYWVPLLDTKLLDRLASGRKSESYFPVAVADNKFHCIILKGGDRYPYFPRPLLSEFEFSIPLSSAPKEKLRKNDEDETMEDDEDESAESETKKLEQQFILQGVKAAQLRDLVDSTSGSHSQRSLLARLELEIDKTLLQLLAVECREGEERGMRALEMVELMRDRTGRMFEAAGKVADRYERTLLGEKIREVGERRTGGLDDDE
;
A
#
# COMPACT_ATOMS: atom_id res chain seq x y z
N MET A 1 10.68 21.81 -7.96
CA MET A 1 11.69 21.20 -8.84
C MET A 1 11.90 19.78 -8.37
N SER A 2 12.06 18.85 -9.28
CA SER A 2 12.43 17.46 -9.01
C SER A 2 13.56 17.04 -9.95
N LEU A 3 14.35 16.06 -9.51
CA LEU A 3 15.46 15.47 -10.26
C LEU A 3 15.27 13.96 -10.26
N SER A 4 15.40 13.34 -11.42
CA SER A 4 15.50 11.89 -11.58
C SER A 4 16.83 11.50 -12.20
N GLU A 5 17.03 10.21 -12.44
CA GLU A 5 18.19 9.68 -13.19
C GLU A 5 18.21 10.08 -14.67
N SER A 6 17.12 10.64 -15.21
CA SER A 6 17.00 11.00 -16.63
C SER A 6 16.78 12.49 -16.87
N PHE A 7 16.02 13.16 -15.99
CA PHE A 7 15.52 14.50 -16.24
C PHE A 7 15.51 15.40 -15.00
N ILE A 8 15.55 16.70 -15.25
CA ILE A 8 15.30 17.77 -14.27
C ILE A 8 13.96 18.40 -14.62
N THR A 9 13.02 18.43 -13.68
CA THR A 9 11.69 19.02 -13.87
C THR A 9 11.51 20.24 -12.97
N VAL A 10 11.03 21.34 -13.56
CA VAL A 10 10.81 22.61 -12.88
C VAL A 10 9.38 23.09 -13.13
N THR A 11 8.62 23.24 -12.05
CA THR A 11 7.33 23.94 -12.03
C THR A 11 7.56 25.40 -11.64
N THR A 12 6.80 26.32 -12.23
CA THR A 12 7.01 27.77 -12.06
C THR A 12 5.71 28.46 -11.65
N SER A 13 5.82 29.61 -10.98
CA SER A 13 4.66 30.45 -10.61
C SER A 13 3.93 31.07 -11.80
N ALA A 14 4.54 31.08 -12.99
CA ALA A 14 3.90 31.44 -14.25
C ALA A 14 3.20 30.25 -14.93
N ASN A 15 2.99 29.15 -14.20
CA ASN A 15 2.30 27.93 -14.63
C ASN A 15 2.95 27.24 -15.83
N TYR A 16 4.29 27.26 -15.90
CA TYR A 16 5.05 26.40 -16.81
C TYR A 16 5.64 25.20 -16.08
N VAL A 17 5.55 24.04 -16.71
CA VAL A 17 6.42 22.90 -16.46
C VAL A 17 7.53 22.94 -17.50
N ARG A 18 8.79 22.88 -17.04
CA ARG A 18 9.99 22.82 -17.88
C ARG A 18 10.75 21.56 -17.53
N VAL A 19 11.02 20.72 -18.52
CA VAL A 19 11.82 19.52 -18.38
C VAL A 19 13.12 19.70 -19.13
N PHE A 20 14.23 19.39 -18.46
CA PHE A 20 15.59 19.45 -19.01
C PHE A 20 16.23 18.07 -18.92
N THR A 21 17.16 17.78 -19.82
CA THR A 21 18.11 16.68 -19.64
C THR A 21 19.04 16.98 -18.45
N LEU A 22 19.75 15.98 -17.95
CA LEU A 22 20.68 16.15 -16.81
C LEU A 22 21.79 17.20 -17.05
N PHE A 23 22.15 17.46 -18.30
CA PHE A 23 23.16 18.45 -18.68
C PHE A 23 22.54 19.80 -19.07
N GLY A 24 21.27 20.03 -18.76
CA GLY A 24 20.62 21.34 -18.89
C GLY A 24 20.03 21.66 -20.27
N ILE A 25 20.03 20.73 -21.22
CA ILE A 25 19.35 20.93 -22.51
C ILE A 25 17.83 20.96 -22.28
N PRO A 26 17.11 22.04 -22.67
CA PRO A 26 15.66 22.08 -22.60
C PRO A 26 15.06 20.96 -23.46
N TYR A 27 14.25 20.11 -22.84
CA TYR A 27 13.65 18.94 -23.48
C TYR A 27 12.16 19.17 -23.77
N ARG A 28 11.41 19.73 -22.82
CA ARG A 28 9.98 20.04 -22.97
C ARG A 28 9.58 21.28 -22.18
N VAL A 29 8.67 22.08 -22.71
CA VAL A 29 8.03 23.19 -21.99
C VAL A 29 6.55 23.21 -22.32
N TYR A 30 5.71 23.26 -21.30
CA TYR A 30 4.25 23.27 -21.46
C TYR A 30 3.57 23.92 -20.25
N ARG A 31 2.27 24.22 -20.39
CA ARG A 31 1.42 24.57 -19.26
C ARG A 31 0.64 23.34 -18.83
N PRO A 32 0.67 22.97 -17.54
CA PRO A 32 -0.15 21.86 -17.05
C PRO A 32 -1.61 22.27 -17.03
N LYS A 33 -2.50 21.29 -17.14
CA LYS A 33 -3.94 21.53 -17.14
C LYS A 33 -4.45 21.92 -15.74
N SER A 34 -4.03 21.17 -14.72
CA SER A 34 -4.24 21.54 -13.31
C SER A 34 -3.28 22.68 -12.91
N SER A 35 -3.84 23.85 -12.62
CA SER A 35 -3.11 25.10 -12.45
C SER A 35 -3.78 26.00 -11.41
N PRO A 36 -3.02 26.70 -10.53
CA PRO A 36 -1.56 26.73 -10.48
C PRO A 36 -0.94 25.40 -10.02
N THR A 37 0.26 25.11 -10.52
CA THR A 37 1.01 23.92 -10.12
C THR A 37 1.57 24.10 -8.72
N VAL A 38 1.35 23.12 -7.85
CA VAL A 38 1.78 23.13 -6.46
C VAL A 38 3.14 22.47 -6.31
N THR A 39 3.33 21.29 -6.90
CA THR A 39 4.57 20.51 -6.73
C THR A 39 4.79 19.53 -7.88
N CYS A 40 5.99 18.94 -7.92
CA CYS A 40 6.36 17.88 -8.84
C CYS A 40 7.32 16.88 -8.16
N ALA A 41 7.26 15.63 -8.61
CA ALA A 41 8.19 14.56 -8.27
C ALA A 41 8.61 13.83 -9.55
N SER A 42 9.78 13.19 -9.55
CA SER A 42 10.30 12.49 -10.73
C SER A 42 11.00 11.20 -10.35
N TRP A 43 10.85 10.16 -11.18
CA TRP A 43 11.52 8.87 -11.04
C TRP A 43 11.81 8.29 -12.41
N ARG A 44 13.08 7.99 -12.71
CA ARG A 44 13.55 7.65 -14.06
C ARG A 44 12.98 8.62 -15.12
N ASP A 45 12.20 8.12 -16.07
CA ASP A 45 11.58 8.89 -17.13
C ASP A 45 10.18 9.43 -16.77
N TYR A 46 9.67 9.12 -15.57
CA TYR A 46 8.35 9.51 -15.11
C TYR A 46 8.39 10.82 -14.33
N VAL A 47 7.39 11.66 -14.61
CA VAL A 47 7.16 12.92 -13.91
C VAL A 47 5.73 12.93 -13.38
N LEU A 48 5.60 13.13 -12.07
CA LEU A 48 4.34 13.40 -11.39
C LEU A 48 4.25 14.91 -11.16
N THR A 49 3.17 15.52 -11.63
CA THR A 49 2.83 16.92 -11.34
C THR A 49 1.54 16.99 -10.55
N ILE A 50 1.46 17.92 -9.59
CA ILE A 50 0.26 18.16 -8.79
C ILE A 50 -0.07 19.64 -8.86
N GLY A 51 -1.32 19.96 -9.16
CA GLY A 51 -1.82 21.33 -9.25
C GLY A 51 -3.26 21.45 -8.77
N ASN A 52 -3.76 22.68 -8.71
CA ASN A 52 -5.14 22.93 -8.35
C ASN A 52 -6.08 22.58 -9.51
N GLY A 53 -7.11 21.80 -9.22
CA GLY A 53 -8.25 21.59 -10.13
C GLY A 53 -9.24 22.75 -10.07
N ALA A 54 -10.41 22.53 -10.66
CA ALA A 54 -11.50 23.50 -10.64
C ALA A 54 -11.93 23.84 -9.19
N VAL A 55 -12.39 25.08 -9.01
CA VAL A 55 -12.95 25.55 -7.73
C VAL A 55 -14.29 24.85 -7.49
N GLY A 56 -14.42 24.19 -6.36
CA GLY A 56 -15.65 23.54 -5.94
C GLY A 56 -16.74 24.53 -5.48
N PRO A 57 -17.97 24.05 -5.22
CA PRO A 57 -19.06 24.88 -4.68
C PRO A 57 -18.77 25.48 -3.30
N ASP A 58 -17.87 24.85 -2.56
CA ASP A 58 -17.31 25.28 -1.27
C ASP A 58 -16.28 26.41 -1.39
N GLY A 59 -15.91 26.80 -2.62
CA GLY A 59 -14.88 27.80 -2.89
C GLY A 59 -13.45 27.26 -2.75
N ILE A 60 -13.26 25.94 -2.59
CA ILE A 60 -11.97 25.30 -2.40
C ILE A 60 -11.62 24.49 -3.65
N THR A 61 -10.35 24.51 -4.07
CA THR A 61 -9.87 23.66 -5.16
C THR A 61 -9.44 22.31 -4.63
N ARG A 62 -9.77 21.23 -5.34
CA ARG A 62 -9.20 19.91 -5.08
C ARG A 62 -7.88 19.74 -5.82
N LEU A 63 -6.89 19.12 -5.19
CA LEU A 63 -5.63 18.83 -5.86
C LEU A 63 -5.84 17.72 -6.89
N GLN A 64 -5.32 17.95 -8.08
CA GLN A 64 -5.28 16.99 -9.17
C GLN A 64 -3.83 16.65 -9.50
N TYR A 65 -3.60 15.42 -9.94
CA TYR A 65 -2.29 14.93 -10.33
C TYR A 65 -2.28 14.44 -11.77
N THR A 66 -1.11 14.53 -12.41
CA THR A 66 -0.85 13.97 -13.74
C THR A 66 0.48 13.26 -13.70
N ILE A 67 0.55 12.04 -14.25
CA ILE A 67 1.78 11.26 -14.40
C ILE A 67 2.07 11.08 -15.88
N GLU A 68 3.27 11.47 -16.28
CA GLU A 68 3.73 11.37 -17.67
C GLU A 68 5.05 10.61 -17.74
N ASN A 69 5.22 9.78 -18.76
CA ASN A 69 6.54 9.32 -19.18
C ASN A 69 7.10 10.30 -20.21
N VAL A 70 8.08 11.10 -19.80
CA VAL A 70 8.63 12.19 -20.61
C VAL A 70 9.40 11.66 -21.82
N LYS A 71 10.13 10.55 -21.66
CA LYS A 71 10.95 9.99 -22.74
C LYS A 71 10.09 9.39 -23.85
N ARG A 72 8.97 8.76 -23.50
CA ARG A 72 8.02 8.13 -24.45
C ARG A 72 6.95 9.09 -24.95
N ASP A 73 6.85 10.30 -24.39
CA ASP A 73 5.78 11.25 -24.63
C ASP A 73 4.38 10.64 -24.39
N GLU A 74 4.23 9.95 -23.27
CA GLU A 74 2.99 9.26 -22.89
C GLU A 74 2.42 9.84 -21.60
N VAL A 75 1.14 10.19 -21.62
CA VAL A 75 0.39 10.52 -20.40
C VAL A 75 -0.17 9.23 -19.82
N ILE A 76 0.24 8.90 -18.61
CA ILE A 76 -0.15 7.66 -17.94
C ILE A 76 -1.43 7.86 -17.12
N GLN A 77 -1.47 8.93 -16.33
CA GLN A 77 -2.64 9.37 -15.54
C GLN A 77 -2.85 10.87 -15.81
N ASN A 78 -4.09 11.30 -16.02
CA ASN A 78 -4.39 12.64 -16.53
C ASN A 78 -5.45 13.34 -15.68
N GLU A 79 -5.01 14.31 -14.87
CA GLU A 79 -5.87 15.16 -14.02
C GLU A 79 -6.73 14.39 -13.00
N ASP A 80 -6.23 13.26 -12.54
CA ASP A 80 -6.90 12.46 -11.51
C ASP A 80 -6.83 13.15 -10.15
N THR A 81 -7.79 12.85 -9.28
CA THR A 81 -7.89 13.51 -7.97
C THR A 81 -6.86 12.94 -6.99
N VAL A 82 -6.13 13.80 -6.27
CA VAL A 82 -5.32 13.39 -5.12
C VAL A 82 -6.26 13.04 -3.98
N ALA A 83 -6.18 11.82 -3.44
CA ALA A 83 -7.09 11.33 -2.40
C ALA A 83 -6.79 11.93 -1.02
N LEU A 84 -7.07 13.23 -0.85
CA LEU A 84 -6.97 13.92 0.42
C LEU A 84 -8.34 13.97 1.10
N PRO A 85 -8.42 13.68 2.42
CA PRO A 85 -9.62 13.94 3.20
C PRO A 85 -10.04 15.41 3.17
N GLU A 86 -11.30 15.70 3.48
CA GLU A 86 -11.80 17.06 3.56
C GLU A 86 -11.00 17.89 4.58
N GLY A 87 -10.58 19.09 4.18
CA GLY A 87 -9.76 19.98 5.00
C GLY A 87 -8.29 19.53 5.19
N ALA A 88 -7.91 18.35 4.70
CA ALA A 88 -6.52 17.89 4.74
C ALA A 88 -5.67 18.57 3.64
N THR A 89 -4.36 18.62 3.89
CA THR A 89 -3.39 19.20 2.97
C THR A 89 -2.31 18.19 2.63
N LEU A 90 -1.77 18.28 1.41
CA LEU A 90 -0.61 17.49 1.00
C LEU A 90 0.64 18.01 1.73
N GLN A 91 1.33 17.16 2.47
CA GLN A 91 2.59 17.52 3.13
C GLN A 91 3.81 17.11 2.32
N SER A 92 3.77 15.94 1.66
CA SER A 92 4.88 15.44 0.86
C SER A 92 4.39 14.57 -0.29
N VAL A 93 5.17 14.56 -1.38
CA VAL A 93 5.00 13.70 -2.54
C VAL A 93 6.37 13.25 -3.01
N PHE A 94 6.51 11.97 -3.29
CA PHE A 94 7.76 11.37 -3.77
C PHE A 94 7.46 10.03 -4.46
N PHE A 95 8.45 9.47 -5.14
CA PHE A 95 8.40 8.08 -5.57
C PHE A 95 9.14 7.22 -4.55
N SER A 96 8.70 5.98 -4.35
CA SER A 96 9.48 4.98 -3.63
C SER A 96 10.77 4.63 -4.39
N ASP A 97 11.69 3.95 -3.71
CA ASP A 97 12.87 3.30 -4.32
C ASP A 97 12.52 2.37 -5.50
N ASN A 98 11.33 1.76 -5.45
CA ASN A 98 10.78 0.88 -6.50
C ASN A 98 9.97 1.63 -7.57
N GLY A 99 9.81 2.95 -7.45
CA GLY A 99 9.14 3.78 -8.45
C GLY A 99 7.63 3.86 -8.31
N GLU A 100 7.08 3.62 -7.13
CA GLU A 100 5.66 3.80 -6.85
C GLU A 100 5.40 5.23 -6.34
N PRO A 101 4.45 5.99 -6.89
CA PRO A 101 4.07 7.29 -6.36
C PRO A 101 3.54 7.17 -4.93
N CYS A 102 4.06 7.99 -4.03
CA CYS A 102 3.63 8.07 -2.64
C CYS A 102 3.28 9.51 -2.27
N ILE A 103 2.27 9.67 -1.44
CA ILE A 103 1.91 10.94 -0.80
C ILE A 103 1.81 10.75 0.70
N TYR A 104 2.08 11.84 1.42
CA TYR A 104 1.84 11.93 2.85
C TYR A 104 1.06 13.20 3.14
N ASP A 105 -0.04 13.08 3.87
CA ASP A 105 -0.95 14.19 4.13
C ASP A 105 -0.88 14.72 5.57
N SER A 106 -1.59 15.82 5.83
CA SER A 106 -1.65 16.43 7.16
C SER A 106 -2.46 15.63 8.19
N THR A 107 -3.16 14.58 7.78
CA THR A 107 -3.80 13.65 8.71
C THR A 107 -2.81 12.65 9.29
N GLY A 108 -1.62 12.52 8.71
CA GLY A 108 -0.59 11.58 9.13
C GLY A 108 -0.64 10.26 8.36
N THR A 109 -1.34 10.23 7.22
CA THR A 109 -1.53 9.05 6.39
C THR A 109 -0.54 9.03 5.23
N LEU A 110 0.19 7.93 5.10
CA LEU A 110 1.02 7.60 3.94
C LEU A 110 0.19 6.77 2.95
N LEU A 111 0.08 7.23 1.71
CA LEU A 111 -0.60 6.51 0.64
C LEU A 111 0.37 6.20 -0.52
N THR A 112 0.12 5.08 -1.20
CA THR A 112 0.76 4.74 -2.48
C THR A 112 -0.29 4.65 -3.58
N LEU A 113 0.06 5.02 -4.81
CA LEU A 113 -0.84 4.87 -5.95
C LEU A 113 -0.65 3.50 -6.60
N LEU A 114 -1.68 2.67 -6.61
CA LEU A 114 -1.68 1.36 -7.26
C LEU A 114 -2.14 1.46 -8.72
N HIS A 115 -1.73 0.53 -9.59
CA HIS A 115 -2.14 0.46 -11.00
C HIS A 115 -1.90 1.71 -11.83
N TRP A 116 -1.08 2.64 -11.33
CA TRP A 116 -0.81 3.92 -11.98
C TRP A 116 -0.14 3.79 -13.33
N ARG A 117 0.43 2.63 -13.67
CA ARG A 117 1.04 2.36 -14.98
C ARG A 117 0.01 2.06 -16.07
N GLN A 118 -1.24 1.81 -15.70
CA GLN A 118 -2.35 1.54 -16.60
C GLN A 118 -3.35 2.70 -16.57
N PRO A 119 -3.66 3.35 -17.70
CA PRO A 119 -4.58 4.48 -17.72
C PRO A 119 -5.93 4.14 -17.08
N SER A 120 -6.45 5.06 -16.27
CA SER A 120 -7.79 4.97 -15.66
C SER A 120 -8.03 3.81 -14.69
N ARG A 121 -6.98 3.11 -14.23
CA ARG A 121 -7.09 2.06 -13.19
C ARG A 121 -6.52 2.46 -11.83
N ALA A 122 -5.94 3.66 -11.75
CA ALA A 122 -5.17 4.07 -10.59
C ALA A 122 -6.07 4.36 -9.38
N TYR A 123 -5.65 3.90 -8.20
CA TYR A 123 -6.29 4.27 -6.93
C TYR A 123 -5.28 4.34 -5.79
N TRP A 124 -5.58 5.19 -4.80
CA TRP A 124 -4.71 5.39 -3.65
C TRP A 124 -4.97 4.35 -2.56
N VAL A 125 -3.91 3.71 -2.09
CA VAL A 125 -3.94 2.72 -1.00
C VAL A 125 -3.22 3.29 0.21
N PRO A 126 -3.86 3.37 1.40
CA PRO A 126 -3.17 3.77 2.62
C PRO A 126 -2.21 2.66 3.06
N LEU A 127 -0.92 2.97 3.17
CA LEU A 127 0.13 2.05 3.63
C LEU A 127 0.38 2.14 5.13
N LEU A 128 0.19 3.33 5.71
CA LEU A 128 0.45 3.59 7.12
C LEU A 128 -0.34 4.81 7.59
N ASP A 129 -1.05 4.67 8.70
CA ASP A 129 -1.51 5.82 9.50
C ASP A 129 -0.57 5.98 10.70
N THR A 130 0.20 7.07 10.71
CA THR A 130 1.19 7.32 11.76
C THR A 130 0.57 7.64 13.12
N LYS A 131 -0.72 7.99 13.18
CA LYS A 131 -1.44 8.18 14.45
C LYS A 131 -1.78 6.85 15.13
N LEU A 132 -1.87 5.77 14.34
CA LEU A 132 -2.16 4.42 14.84
C LEU A 132 -0.91 3.66 15.28
N LEU A 133 0.26 4.28 15.27
CA LEU A 133 1.51 3.64 15.73
C LEU A 133 1.44 3.25 17.21
N ASP A 134 1.83 2.03 17.55
CA ASP A 134 1.83 1.48 18.92
C ASP A 134 2.51 2.40 19.95
N ARG A 135 3.57 3.12 19.54
CA ARG A 135 4.29 4.06 20.42
C ARG A 135 3.42 5.23 20.89
N LEU A 136 2.38 5.56 20.15
CA LEU A 136 1.41 6.61 20.47
C LEU A 136 0.18 6.08 21.21
N ALA A 137 -0.01 4.75 21.27
CA ALA A 137 -1.19 4.13 21.88
C ALA A 137 -1.44 4.56 23.34
N SER A 138 -0.39 4.87 24.10
CA SER A 138 -0.53 5.36 25.47
C SER A 138 -1.10 6.77 25.61
N GLY A 139 -1.24 7.54 24.51
CA GLY A 139 -1.65 8.95 24.50
C GLY A 139 -0.65 9.93 25.13
N ARG A 140 0.42 9.44 25.75
CA ARG A 140 1.42 10.28 26.46
C ARG A 140 2.39 11.01 25.52
N LYS A 141 2.50 10.55 24.28
CA LYS A 141 3.40 11.12 23.28
C LYS A 141 2.57 11.86 22.24
N SER A 142 2.90 13.14 22.03
CA SER A 142 2.40 13.93 20.90
C SER A 142 3.56 14.13 19.94
N GLU A 143 3.52 13.43 18.82
CA GLU A 143 4.56 13.42 17.79
C GLU A 143 3.92 13.68 16.43
N SER A 144 4.62 14.41 15.58
CA SER A 144 4.35 14.53 14.15
C SER A 144 5.55 13.98 13.37
N TYR A 145 5.37 13.70 12.09
CA TYR A 145 6.40 13.01 11.30
C TYR A 145 6.70 13.81 10.04
N PHE A 146 7.98 14.06 9.80
CA PHE A 146 8.46 14.68 8.58
C PHE A 146 8.87 13.59 7.58
N PRO A 147 8.10 13.37 6.49
CA PRO A 147 8.38 12.30 5.54
C PRO A 147 9.71 12.51 4.82
N VAL A 148 10.50 11.44 4.67
CA VAL A 148 11.77 11.50 3.93
C VAL A 148 11.75 10.58 2.72
N ALA A 149 11.39 9.30 2.91
CA ALA A 149 11.37 8.34 1.82
C ALA A 149 10.46 7.14 2.12
N VAL A 150 10.08 6.44 1.06
CA VAL A 150 9.64 5.05 1.13
C VAL A 150 10.72 4.21 0.44
N ALA A 151 11.42 3.40 1.23
CA ALA A 151 12.53 2.58 0.77
C ALA A 151 12.66 1.32 1.62
N ASP A 152 13.15 0.23 1.03
CA ASP A 152 13.35 -1.06 1.71
C ASP A 152 12.07 -1.58 2.40
N ASN A 153 10.91 -1.33 1.78
CA ASN A 153 9.59 -1.64 2.34
C ASN A 153 9.28 -0.98 3.70
N LYS A 154 9.86 0.20 3.97
CA LYS A 154 9.61 0.98 5.18
C LYS A 154 9.35 2.44 4.88
N PHE A 155 8.64 3.09 5.79
CA PHE A 155 8.52 4.54 5.84
C PHE A 155 9.66 5.14 6.63
N HIS A 156 10.47 5.98 5.97
CA HIS A 156 11.58 6.71 6.57
C HIS A 156 11.15 8.14 6.85
N CYS A 157 11.25 8.58 8.09
CA CYS A 157 10.85 9.92 8.49
C CYS A 157 11.68 10.46 9.65
N ILE A 158 11.56 11.77 9.90
CA ILE A 158 12.08 12.40 11.11
C ILE A 158 10.92 12.62 12.07
N ILE A 159 11.07 12.15 13.31
CA ILE A 159 10.09 12.37 14.36
C ILE A 159 10.23 13.79 14.90
N LEU A 160 9.15 14.55 14.81
CA LEU A 160 9.02 15.90 15.33
C LEU A 160 8.24 15.84 16.66
N LYS A 161 8.67 16.63 17.64
CA LYS A 161 8.10 16.64 19.00
C LYS A 161 7.71 18.05 19.39
N GLY A 162 6.83 18.19 20.38
CA GLY A 162 6.53 19.50 20.99
C GLY A 162 5.87 20.51 20.04
N GLY A 163 5.24 20.06 18.96
CA GLY A 163 4.59 20.94 17.97
C GLY A 163 5.51 21.45 16.85
N ASP A 164 6.75 20.95 16.77
CA ASP A 164 7.65 21.24 15.67
C ASP A 164 7.02 20.86 14.31
N ARG A 165 7.22 21.72 13.30
CA ARG A 165 6.73 21.50 11.93
C ARG A 165 7.82 21.03 10.96
N TYR A 166 9.08 21.30 11.30
CA TYR A 166 10.24 21.03 10.45
C TYR A 166 11.40 20.52 11.30
N PRO A 167 12.27 19.67 10.74
CA PRO A 167 13.49 19.25 11.43
C PRO A 167 14.42 20.46 11.64
N TYR A 168 15.06 20.54 12.81
CA TYR A 168 16.05 21.56 13.13
C TYR A 168 17.48 21.07 12.91
N PHE A 169 18.47 21.96 13.03
CA PHE A 169 19.89 21.61 12.99
C PHE A 169 20.44 21.45 14.43
N PRO A 170 21.23 20.40 14.74
CA PRO A 170 21.73 19.35 13.83
C PRO A 170 20.62 18.40 13.36
N ARG A 171 20.75 17.89 12.12
CA ARG A 171 19.74 17.02 11.50
C ARG A 171 19.49 15.80 12.40
N PRO A 172 18.26 15.56 12.87
CA PRO A 172 17.93 14.38 13.66
C PRO A 172 18.13 13.08 12.89
N LEU A 173 18.30 11.98 13.61
CA LEU A 173 18.36 10.64 13.02
C LEU A 173 17.03 10.28 12.33
N LEU A 174 17.14 9.57 11.20
CA LEU A 174 15.98 8.98 10.54
C LEU A 174 15.41 7.86 11.40
N SER A 175 14.09 7.82 11.50
CA SER A 175 13.33 6.72 12.07
C SER A 175 12.67 5.94 10.95
N GLU A 176 12.57 4.62 11.14
CA GLU A 176 11.95 3.71 10.19
C GLU A 176 10.69 3.11 10.81
N PHE A 177 9.61 3.06 10.03
CA PHE A 177 8.37 2.40 10.42
C PHE A 177 7.97 1.37 9.37
N GLU A 178 7.58 0.19 9.83
CA GLU A 178 6.96 -0.80 8.97
C GLU A 178 5.57 -0.33 8.53
N PHE A 179 5.12 -0.78 7.37
CA PHE A 179 3.78 -0.49 6.90
C PHE A 179 2.74 -1.22 7.74
N SER A 180 1.64 -0.54 8.01
CA SER A 180 0.49 -1.08 8.70
C SER A 180 -0.75 -0.41 8.11
N ILE A 181 -1.44 -1.16 7.26
CA ILE A 181 -2.65 -0.73 6.59
C ILE A 181 -3.72 -0.53 7.68
N PRO A 182 -4.42 0.61 7.70
CA PRO A 182 -5.42 0.90 8.73
C PRO A 182 -6.70 0.07 8.50
N LEU A 183 -6.68 -1.20 8.96
CA LEU A 183 -7.84 -2.10 8.90
C LEU A 183 -8.86 -1.86 10.03
N SER A 184 -8.44 -1.16 11.09
CA SER A 184 -9.28 -0.85 12.26
C SER A 184 -9.11 0.61 12.70
N SER A 185 -10.20 1.21 13.16
CA SER A 185 -10.27 2.64 13.50
C SER A 185 -9.60 3.04 14.83
N ALA A 186 -9.27 2.07 15.69
CA ALA A 186 -8.75 2.33 17.04
C ALA A 186 -7.29 1.87 17.19
N PRO A 187 -6.41 2.66 17.83
CA PRO A 187 -5.10 2.20 18.28
C PRO A 187 -5.25 1.00 19.22
N LYS A 188 -4.29 0.07 19.20
CA LYS A 188 -4.26 -1.04 20.16
C LYS A 188 -4.05 -0.48 21.57
N GLU A 189 -5.11 -0.36 22.36
CA GLU A 189 -4.95 -0.23 23.80
C GLU A 189 -4.33 -1.54 24.30
N LYS A 190 -3.06 -1.49 24.69
CA LYS A 190 -2.51 -2.55 25.52
C LYS A 190 -3.22 -2.44 26.85
N LEU A 191 -4.25 -3.27 27.05
CA LEU A 191 -4.77 -3.56 28.38
C LEU A 191 -3.56 -3.83 29.27
N ARG A 192 -3.42 -3.02 30.32
CA ARG A 192 -2.41 -3.27 31.33
C ARG A 192 -2.80 -4.63 31.93
N LYS A 193 -1.94 -5.65 31.81
CA LYS A 193 -1.93 -6.73 32.80
C LYS A 193 -1.66 -6.04 34.13
N ASN A 194 -2.72 -5.68 34.85
CA ASN A 194 -2.62 -5.53 36.28
C ASN A 194 -2.34 -6.96 36.76
N ASP A 195 -1.14 -7.16 37.30
CA ASP A 195 -0.86 -8.31 38.13
C ASP A 195 -1.98 -8.37 39.20
N GLU A 196 -2.53 -9.56 39.47
CA GLU A 196 -3.63 -9.88 40.40
C GLU A 196 -5.04 -10.02 39.79
N ASP A 197 -5.24 -11.00 38.90
CA ASP A 197 -6.18 -12.12 39.13
C ASP A 197 -6.18 -13.06 37.91
N GLU A 198 -5.81 -14.33 38.13
CA GLU A 198 -5.78 -15.39 37.12
C GLU A 198 -7.20 -15.90 36.82
N THR A 199 -7.76 -15.50 35.68
CA THR A 199 -8.74 -16.32 34.94
C THR A 199 -8.13 -16.74 33.62
N MET A 200 -7.63 -17.99 33.58
CA MET A 200 -6.90 -18.63 32.47
C MET A 200 -7.75 -18.95 31.22
N GLU A 201 -8.95 -18.36 31.08
CA GLU A 201 -9.83 -18.58 29.92
C GLU A 201 -9.83 -17.41 28.92
N ASP A 202 -9.32 -16.22 29.28
CA ASP A 202 -9.28 -15.05 28.37
C ASP A 202 -7.96 -14.90 27.58
N ASP A 203 -6.88 -15.62 27.94
CA ASP A 203 -5.56 -15.47 27.29
C ASP A 203 -5.50 -16.19 25.90
N GLU A 204 -6.31 -17.23 25.64
CA GLU A 204 -6.31 -17.94 24.35
C GLU A 204 -7.06 -17.16 23.24
N ASP A 205 -8.23 -16.58 23.56
CA ASP A 205 -9.05 -15.84 22.60
C ASP A 205 -8.40 -14.49 22.20
N GLU A 206 -7.76 -13.77 23.12
CA GLU A 206 -6.95 -12.58 22.79
C GLU A 206 -5.75 -12.93 21.90
N SER A 207 -5.18 -14.14 22.07
CA SER A 207 -4.05 -14.60 21.26
C SER A 207 -4.47 -14.93 19.82
N ALA A 208 -5.63 -15.57 19.65
CA ALA A 208 -6.18 -15.95 18.35
C ALA A 208 -6.62 -14.71 17.55
N GLU A 209 -7.32 -13.77 18.16
CA GLU A 209 -7.73 -12.53 17.48
C GLU A 209 -6.51 -11.68 17.08
N SER A 210 -5.48 -11.66 17.91
CA SER A 210 -4.20 -11.01 17.62
C SER A 210 -3.42 -11.70 16.49
N GLU A 211 -3.48 -13.04 16.40
CA GLU A 211 -2.89 -13.82 15.30
C GLU A 211 -3.63 -13.55 13.98
N THR A 212 -4.96 -13.60 13.98
CA THR A 212 -5.80 -13.29 12.80
C THR A 212 -5.51 -11.90 12.25
N LYS A 213 -5.51 -10.86 13.10
CA LYS A 213 -5.21 -9.48 12.68
C LYS A 213 -3.82 -9.35 12.07
N LYS A 214 -2.81 -10.07 12.57
CA LYS A 214 -1.45 -10.06 11.99
C LYS A 214 -1.43 -10.72 10.61
N LEU A 215 -2.11 -11.85 10.46
CA LEU A 215 -2.19 -12.57 9.20
C LEU A 215 -3.00 -11.80 8.15
N GLU A 216 -4.11 -11.17 8.52
CA GLU A 216 -4.88 -10.26 7.66
C GLU A 216 -4.01 -9.07 7.20
N GLN A 217 -3.28 -8.46 8.14
CA GLN A 217 -2.34 -7.38 7.84
C GLN A 217 -1.25 -7.82 6.85
N GLN A 218 -0.70 -9.02 7.04
CA GLN A 218 0.29 -9.61 6.14
C GLN A 218 -0.30 -9.88 4.75
N PHE A 219 -1.50 -10.47 4.69
CA PHE A 219 -2.20 -10.81 3.46
C PHE A 219 -2.43 -9.57 2.59
N ILE A 220 -2.99 -8.49 3.15
CA ILE A 220 -3.25 -7.26 2.40
C ILE A 220 -1.95 -6.58 1.96
N LEU A 221 -0.93 -6.49 2.83
CA LEU A 221 0.35 -5.89 2.46
C LEU A 221 1.06 -6.65 1.34
N GLN A 222 1.09 -7.98 1.41
CA GLN A 222 1.64 -8.82 0.35
C GLN A 222 0.83 -8.65 -0.95
N GLY A 223 -0.50 -8.55 -0.84
CA GLY A 223 -1.39 -8.28 -1.97
C GLY A 223 -1.07 -6.98 -2.70
N VAL A 224 -0.87 -5.88 -1.97
CA VAL A 224 -0.46 -4.58 -2.51
C VAL A 224 0.89 -4.69 -3.23
N LYS A 225 1.89 -5.29 -2.58
CA LYS A 225 3.22 -5.50 -3.17
C LYS A 225 3.17 -6.35 -4.45
N ALA A 226 2.35 -7.39 -4.46
CA ALA A 226 2.19 -8.26 -5.61
C ALA A 226 1.53 -7.53 -6.79
N ALA A 227 0.53 -6.69 -6.50
CA ALA A 227 -0.09 -5.85 -7.53
C ALA A 227 0.90 -4.84 -8.13
N GLN A 228 1.68 -4.14 -7.30
CA GLN A 228 2.73 -3.22 -7.77
C GLN A 228 3.76 -3.93 -8.66
N LEU A 229 4.24 -5.10 -8.23
CA LEU A 229 5.22 -5.87 -8.99
C LEU A 229 4.64 -6.44 -10.28
N ARG A 230 3.38 -6.89 -10.27
CA ARG A 230 2.68 -7.35 -11.47
C ARG A 230 2.57 -6.23 -12.50
N ASP A 231 2.11 -5.05 -12.08
CA ASP A 231 2.01 -3.88 -12.97
C ASP A 231 3.38 -3.50 -13.57
N LEU A 232 4.45 -3.58 -12.76
CA LEU A 232 5.81 -3.31 -13.22
C LEU A 232 6.28 -4.35 -14.26
N VAL A 233 6.02 -5.64 -14.01
CA VAL A 233 6.34 -6.75 -14.93
C VAL A 233 5.61 -6.55 -16.26
N ASP A 234 4.33 -6.21 -16.21
CA ASP A 234 3.50 -6.02 -17.40
C ASP A 234 3.95 -4.78 -18.20
N SER A 235 4.26 -3.67 -17.52
CA SER A 235 4.63 -2.42 -18.19
C SER A 235 6.05 -2.41 -18.78
N THR A 236 6.98 -3.21 -18.24
CA THR A 236 8.39 -3.23 -18.66
C THR A 236 8.78 -4.49 -19.43
N SER A 237 7.81 -5.32 -19.81
CA SER A 237 8.01 -6.67 -20.35
C SER A 237 8.74 -7.64 -19.41
N GLY A 238 9.02 -7.22 -18.17
CA GLY A 238 9.37 -8.03 -17.00
C GLY A 238 10.57 -8.96 -17.16
N SER A 239 11.68 -8.64 -16.51
CA SER A 239 12.84 -9.53 -16.41
C SER A 239 12.48 -10.87 -15.73
N HIS A 240 13.25 -11.92 -16.03
CA HIS A 240 13.05 -13.24 -15.43
C HIS A 240 13.12 -13.19 -13.89
N SER A 241 13.99 -12.36 -13.33
CA SER A 241 14.10 -12.14 -11.88
C SER A 241 12.83 -11.51 -11.30
N GLN A 242 12.24 -10.51 -11.96
CA GLN A 242 10.98 -9.89 -11.52
C GLN A 242 9.81 -10.87 -11.57
N ARG A 243 9.72 -11.70 -12.63
CA ARG A 243 8.68 -12.74 -12.74
C ARG A 243 8.83 -13.81 -11.65
N SER A 244 10.07 -14.21 -11.35
CA SER A 244 10.35 -15.15 -10.26
C SER A 244 10.01 -14.55 -8.88
N LEU A 245 10.32 -13.28 -8.66
CA LEU A 245 9.95 -12.57 -7.43
C LEU A 245 8.43 -12.48 -7.26
N LEU A 246 7.68 -12.21 -8.34
CA LEU A 246 6.22 -12.18 -8.31
C LEU A 246 5.64 -13.55 -7.94
N ALA A 247 6.09 -14.62 -8.58
CA ALA A 247 5.65 -15.98 -8.26
C ALA A 247 5.95 -16.37 -6.81
N ARG A 248 7.10 -15.95 -6.27
CA ARG A 248 7.44 -16.17 -4.85
C ARG A 248 6.49 -15.42 -3.93
N LEU A 249 6.19 -14.16 -4.24
CA LEU A 249 5.30 -13.34 -3.43
C LEU A 249 3.85 -13.87 -3.47
N GLU A 250 3.37 -14.34 -4.61
CA GLU A 250 2.06 -15.00 -4.74
C GLU A 250 1.98 -16.27 -3.91
N LEU A 251 3.04 -17.08 -3.89
CA LEU A 251 3.13 -18.25 -3.01
C LEU A 251 3.17 -17.87 -1.51
N GLU A 252 3.81 -16.76 -1.16
CA GLU A 252 3.81 -16.25 0.21
C GLU A 252 2.40 -15.76 0.64
N ILE A 253 1.61 -15.19 -0.28
CA ILE A 253 0.20 -14.84 -0.05
C ILE A 253 -0.62 -16.10 0.25
N ASP A 254 -0.47 -17.14 -0.58
CA ASP A 254 -1.23 -18.39 -0.41
C ASP A 254 -0.86 -19.11 0.89
N LYS A 255 0.40 -19.01 1.34
CA LYS A 255 0.81 -19.51 2.67
C LYS A 255 0.13 -18.75 3.80
N THR A 256 0.01 -17.42 3.70
CA THR A 256 -0.72 -16.61 4.68
C THR A 256 -2.20 -16.99 4.71
N LEU A 257 -2.82 -17.24 3.55
CA LEU A 257 -4.20 -17.73 3.47
C LEU A 257 -4.37 -19.13 4.09
N LEU A 258 -3.41 -20.04 3.91
CA LEU A 258 -3.43 -21.34 4.61
C LEU A 258 -3.34 -21.21 6.13
N GLN A 259 -2.58 -20.23 6.62
CA GLN A 259 -2.50 -19.96 8.07
C GLN A 259 -3.83 -19.41 8.59
N LEU A 260 -4.44 -18.48 7.88
CA LEU A 260 -5.78 -17.96 8.20
C LEU A 260 -6.83 -19.09 8.20
N LEU A 261 -6.81 -19.95 7.18
CA LEU A 261 -7.67 -21.14 7.11
C LEU A 261 -7.51 -22.04 8.34
N ALA A 262 -6.28 -22.25 8.81
CA ALA A 262 -6.01 -23.06 9.98
C ALA A 262 -6.57 -22.43 11.27
N VAL A 263 -6.63 -21.10 11.36
CA VAL A 263 -7.27 -20.39 12.47
C VAL A 263 -8.79 -20.57 12.42
N GLU A 264 -9.43 -20.36 11.27
CA GLU A 264 -10.89 -20.56 11.13
C GLU A 264 -11.32 -22.00 11.41
N CYS A 265 -10.56 -22.99 10.92
CA CYS A 265 -10.83 -24.40 11.18
C CYS A 265 -10.75 -24.77 12.67
N ARG A 266 -9.88 -24.07 13.43
CA ARG A 266 -9.72 -24.24 14.88
C ARG A 266 -10.92 -23.68 15.64
N GLU A 267 -11.44 -22.51 15.23
CA GLU A 267 -12.53 -21.82 15.93
C GLU A 267 -13.87 -22.59 15.91
N GLY A 268 -14.21 -23.30 14.84
CA GLY A 268 -15.49 -24.01 14.79
C GLY A 268 -15.98 -24.40 13.40
N GLU A 269 -17.00 -25.25 13.33
CA GLU A 269 -17.65 -25.63 12.06
C GLU A 269 -18.45 -24.47 11.45
N GLU A 270 -19.00 -23.60 12.31
CA GLU A 270 -19.75 -22.40 11.94
C GLU A 270 -18.93 -21.41 11.08
N ARG A 271 -17.60 -21.48 11.15
CA ARG A 271 -16.68 -20.67 10.35
C ARG A 271 -16.39 -21.27 8.96
N GLY A 272 -16.97 -22.42 8.62
CA GLY A 272 -16.65 -23.16 7.40
C GLY A 272 -16.82 -22.37 6.10
N MET A 273 -17.79 -21.44 6.02
CA MET A 273 -17.94 -20.59 4.84
C MET A 273 -16.83 -19.55 4.70
N ARG A 274 -16.40 -18.92 5.80
CA ARG A 274 -15.27 -17.98 5.82
C ARG A 274 -13.97 -18.69 5.48
N ALA A 275 -13.78 -19.91 6.00
CA ALA A 275 -12.66 -20.77 5.65
C ALA A 275 -12.63 -21.11 4.14
N LEU A 276 -13.78 -21.39 3.52
CA LEU A 276 -13.87 -21.64 2.08
C LEU A 276 -13.54 -20.39 1.25
N GLU A 277 -14.00 -19.21 1.66
CA GLU A 277 -13.67 -17.93 1.01
C GLU A 277 -12.15 -17.70 0.97
N MET A 278 -11.43 -18.00 2.06
CA MET A 278 -9.96 -17.91 2.10
C MET A 278 -9.28 -18.80 1.06
N VAL A 279 -9.85 -19.96 0.76
CA VAL A 279 -9.34 -20.89 -0.26
C VAL A 279 -9.61 -20.35 -1.68
N GLU A 280 -10.77 -19.75 -1.91
CA GLU A 280 -11.12 -19.13 -3.19
C GLU A 280 -10.22 -17.93 -3.53
N LEU A 281 -9.70 -17.25 -2.51
CA LEU A 281 -8.75 -16.15 -2.66
C LEU A 281 -7.33 -16.59 -3.05
N MET A 282 -7.00 -17.89 -3.00
CA MET A 282 -5.68 -18.39 -3.36
C MET A 282 -5.36 -18.14 -4.84
N ARG A 283 -4.08 -17.86 -5.12
CA ARG A 283 -3.56 -17.51 -6.45
C ARG A 283 -2.91 -18.67 -7.17
N ASP A 284 -2.59 -19.75 -6.45
CA ASP A 284 -2.01 -20.96 -7.01
C ASP A 284 -2.86 -21.51 -8.18
N ARG A 285 -2.16 -21.84 -9.27
CA ARG A 285 -2.73 -22.51 -10.44
C ARG A 285 -2.32 -23.97 -10.54
N THR A 286 -1.40 -24.42 -9.68
CA THR A 286 -0.83 -25.77 -9.74
C THR A 286 -1.65 -26.81 -8.98
N GLY A 287 -2.61 -26.39 -8.15
CA GLY A 287 -3.43 -27.29 -7.32
C GLY A 287 -2.81 -27.61 -5.96
N ARG A 288 -1.51 -27.36 -5.76
CA ARG A 288 -0.78 -27.76 -4.55
C ARG A 288 -1.27 -27.04 -3.30
N MET A 289 -1.63 -25.75 -3.43
CA MET A 289 -2.13 -25.00 -2.27
C MET A 289 -3.54 -25.46 -1.87
N PHE A 290 -4.37 -25.88 -2.82
CA PHE A 290 -5.68 -26.48 -2.56
C PHE A 290 -5.56 -27.86 -1.87
N GLU A 291 -4.61 -28.70 -2.31
CA GLU A 291 -4.32 -29.96 -1.62
C GLU A 291 -3.84 -29.72 -0.17
N ALA A 292 -3.02 -28.70 0.04
CA ALA A 292 -2.57 -28.32 1.38
C ALA A 292 -3.74 -27.81 2.23
N ALA A 293 -4.66 -27.02 1.66
CA ALA A 293 -5.87 -26.55 2.33
C ALA A 293 -6.78 -27.71 2.76
N GLY A 294 -6.99 -28.70 1.90
CA GLY A 294 -7.73 -29.92 2.25
C GLY A 294 -7.12 -30.66 3.43
N LYS A 295 -5.79 -30.86 3.43
CA LYS A 295 -5.07 -31.47 4.57
C LYS A 295 -5.18 -30.66 5.87
N VAL A 296 -5.31 -29.34 5.80
CA VAL A 296 -5.57 -28.49 6.97
C VAL A 296 -6.98 -28.74 7.49
N ALA A 297 -8.00 -28.74 6.62
CA ALA A 297 -9.38 -29.04 7.00
C ALA A 297 -9.52 -30.44 7.63
N ASP A 298 -8.90 -31.46 7.02
CA ASP A 298 -8.91 -32.85 7.51
C ASP A 298 -8.29 -32.96 8.91
N ARG A 299 -7.21 -32.20 9.19
CA ARG A 299 -6.55 -32.20 10.50
C ARG A 299 -7.46 -31.74 11.63
N TYR A 300 -8.40 -30.84 11.34
CA TYR A 300 -9.38 -30.33 12.30
C TYR A 300 -10.74 -31.02 12.18
N GLU A 301 -10.79 -32.19 11.52
CA GLU A 301 -12.00 -33.01 11.36
C GLU A 301 -13.13 -32.27 10.62
N ARG A 302 -12.79 -31.31 9.74
CA ARG A 302 -13.75 -30.52 8.94
C ARG A 302 -14.04 -31.21 7.59
N THR A 303 -14.64 -32.38 7.62
CA THR A 303 -14.83 -33.24 6.43
C THR A 303 -15.62 -32.57 5.30
N LEU A 304 -16.77 -31.95 5.60
CA LEU A 304 -17.59 -31.24 4.61
C LEU A 304 -16.86 -30.06 3.96
N LEU A 305 -16.03 -29.35 4.74
CA LEU A 305 -15.19 -28.27 4.23
C LEU A 305 -14.09 -28.83 3.32
N GLY A 306 -13.44 -29.93 3.71
CA GLY A 306 -12.42 -30.61 2.91
C GLY A 306 -12.94 -31.05 1.54
N GLU A 307 -14.15 -31.60 1.48
CA GLU A 307 -14.81 -31.96 0.21
C GLU A 307 -15.02 -30.73 -0.69
N LYS A 308 -15.58 -29.64 -0.15
CA LYS A 308 -15.78 -28.38 -0.91
C LYS A 308 -14.47 -27.76 -1.38
N ILE A 309 -13.42 -27.78 -0.55
CA ILE A 309 -12.10 -27.28 -0.93
C ILE A 309 -11.54 -28.05 -2.14
N ARG A 310 -11.75 -29.37 -2.15
CA ARG A 310 -11.33 -30.21 -3.26
C ARG A 310 -12.09 -29.88 -4.54
N GLU A 311 -13.40 -29.68 -4.47
CA GLU A 311 -14.22 -29.26 -5.62
C GLU A 311 -13.74 -27.93 -6.20
N VAL A 312 -13.42 -26.95 -5.34
CA VAL A 312 -12.83 -25.66 -5.77
C VAL A 312 -11.48 -25.87 -6.45
N GLY A 313 -10.61 -26.71 -5.88
CA GLY A 313 -9.31 -27.02 -6.48
C GLY A 313 -9.40 -27.72 -7.85
N GLU A 314 -10.35 -28.65 -8.00
CA GLU A 314 -10.62 -29.34 -9.28
C GLU A 314 -11.16 -28.36 -10.34
N ARG A 315 -12.03 -27.42 -9.96
CA ARG A 315 -12.54 -26.37 -10.87
C ARG A 315 -11.42 -25.43 -11.36
N ARG A 316 -10.59 -24.94 -10.42
CA ARG A 316 -9.46 -24.04 -10.71
C ARG A 316 -8.40 -24.70 -11.60
N THR A 317 -8.04 -25.95 -11.32
CA THR A 317 -7.02 -26.68 -12.11
C THR A 317 -7.56 -27.18 -13.45
N GLY A 318 -8.87 -27.44 -13.54
CA GLY A 318 -9.56 -27.80 -14.78
C GLY A 318 -9.77 -26.63 -15.75
N GLY A 319 -9.44 -25.39 -15.36
CA GLY A 319 -9.60 -24.20 -16.20
C GLY A 319 -11.05 -23.76 -16.39
N LEU A 320 -11.97 -24.23 -15.54
CA LEU A 320 -13.41 -23.96 -15.65
C LEU A 320 -13.80 -22.54 -15.17
N ASP A 321 -12.90 -21.82 -14.50
CA ASP A 321 -13.13 -20.46 -13.97
C ASP A 321 -12.68 -19.32 -14.93
N ASP A 322 -12.01 -19.62 -16.06
CA ASP A 322 -11.56 -18.59 -17.01
C ASP A 322 -12.68 -18.16 -18.01
N ASP A 323 -13.87 -18.77 -17.93
CA ASP A 323 -15.01 -18.61 -18.86
C ASP A 323 -16.26 -17.88 -18.26
N GLU A 324 -16.20 -17.39 -17.01
CA GLU A 324 -17.25 -16.54 -16.38
C GLU A 324 -16.75 -15.13 -16.06
#